data_AF-A0A830CDE1-F1
#
_entry.id   AF-A0A830CDE1-F1
#
_cell.length_a   1.000
_cell.length_b   1.000
_cell.length_c   1.000
_cell.angle_alpha   90.00
_cell.angle_beta   90.00
_cell.angle_gamma   90.00
#
_symmetry.space_group_name_H-M   'P 1'
#
loop_
_entity.id
_entity.type
_entity.pdbx_description
1 polymer ?
#
loop_
_entity_poly.entity_id
_entity_poly.type
_entity_poly.pdbx_seq_one_letter_code
_entity_poly.pdbx_strand_id
1 'polypeptide(L)'
;MASQLLNSLLLLSSLFLSSTNAHNSSLSSASSPTPPLNSTKSLESHLYSLKSVCRTTPYPDHCFDTLKLSLSINISPNILNVLLQSLKAAFSQGLKLSDLFSNAGRENLIEKQRGTLQDCTELHQITLSALQKSISRINSRNKLSDARAFLSAALTNKVTCLEGLDSAHGPLKPALVDSLTSTYAHISNSLSLLPRPGSPAGGGGGRRRLLGYPRWVSRKARRVLQSSGEEYDPSEVVTVAADGTGNFTTIGDAINLAPNNSVDRIFIYIREGVYEENVEIPSWKPNIVLLGDGRDVTVISGSKSVGDGWTTFRSATLAVSGEGFLARDLTFENTAGPGKHQAVALRINADLAAVYRCTITGYQDTLYIHSFRQFYRECDIYGTIDYIFGNAAVIFQGCNIVSRMPMPGQATVITAQSRDTPDEDTGISMQNCSVLATDDLYSNSNTVKSFLGRPWKNYSRTVLLESYIDDFIAPVGWSKWVGDQGLDTLYYGEYENYGPGSSTDGRVSWAGYHVMDYYDASNFTVSEFISGQDWLDSTSFPYDDGV
;
A
#
# COMPACT_ATOMS: atom_id res chain seq x y z
N MET A 1 -14.71 -6.67 47.04
CA MET A 1 -13.33 -6.70 47.58
C MET A 1 -12.44 -6.15 46.47
N ALA A 2 -11.96 -4.90 46.46
CA ALA A 2 -11.69 -3.94 47.54
C ALA A 2 -10.73 -4.50 48.59
N SER A 3 -9.60 -3.86 48.94
CA SER A 3 -9.05 -2.55 48.51
C SER A 3 -7.52 -2.52 48.68
N GLN A 4 -6.89 -1.34 48.55
CA GLN A 4 -5.46 -0.99 48.73
C GLN A 4 -4.56 -1.22 47.48
N LEU A 5 -3.63 -0.32 47.10
CA LEU A 5 -3.29 1.00 47.65
C LEU A 5 -3.45 2.14 46.61
N LEU A 6 -3.96 3.28 47.08
CA LEU A 6 -3.75 4.62 46.53
C LEU A 6 -3.77 5.63 47.70
N ASN A 7 -3.37 6.88 47.46
CA ASN A 7 -3.09 7.94 48.44
C ASN A 7 -1.72 7.76 49.16
N SER A 8 -1.02 8.82 49.59
CA SER A 8 -1.44 10.22 49.76
C SER A 8 -0.40 11.24 49.24
N LEU A 9 -0.88 12.43 48.87
CA LEU A 9 -0.10 13.65 48.63
C LEU A 9 -0.68 14.77 49.54
N LEU A 10 0.05 15.88 49.76
CA LEU A 10 -0.39 17.09 50.52
C LEU A 10 -0.50 16.86 52.05
N LEU A 11 -0.41 17.82 53.01
CA LEU A 11 0.13 19.20 53.23
C LEU A 11 0.11 19.41 54.80
N LEU A 12 0.43 20.50 55.52
CA LEU A 12 0.82 21.91 55.29
C LEU A 12 1.52 22.45 56.59
N SER A 13 2.56 23.31 56.50
CA SER A 13 3.02 24.25 57.57
C SER A 13 3.62 23.68 58.89
N SER A 14 4.18 24.43 59.86
CA SER A 14 4.33 25.90 60.05
C SER A 14 5.58 26.32 60.89
N LEU A 15 6.05 27.55 60.68
CA LEU A 15 6.66 28.51 61.66
C LEU A 15 7.72 28.08 62.70
N PHE A 16 8.86 28.80 62.71
CA PHE A 16 9.45 29.39 63.92
C PHE A 16 10.23 30.68 63.58
N LEU A 17 10.35 31.62 64.53
CA LEU A 17 11.08 32.90 64.38
C LEU A 17 12.22 33.02 65.41
N SER A 18 13.30 33.69 65.03
CA SER A 18 14.14 34.47 65.97
C SER A 18 14.95 35.55 65.22
N SER A 19 15.27 36.64 65.94
CA SER A 19 16.02 37.84 65.49
C SER A 19 17.46 37.81 66.07
N THR A 20 18.42 38.73 65.83
CA THR A 20 18.41 40.20 65.61
C THR A 20 19.66 40.72 64.85
N ASN A 21 19.54 41.90 64.21
CA ASN A 21 20.46 43.06 64.09
C ASN A 21 22.01 42.88 63.83
N ALA A 22 22.74 43.79 63.15
CA ALA A 22 22.49 45.19 62.78
C ALA A 22 23.32 45.72 61.57
N HIS A 23 22.88 46.88 61.04
CA HIS A 23 23.62 47.97 60.35
C HIS A 23 24.29 47.81 58.95
N ASN A 24 23.61 48.46 57.98
CA ASN A 24 24.12 49.48 57.02
C ASN A 24 25.32 49.20 56.10
N SER A 25 25.04 49.16 54.79
CA SER A 25 25.47 50.24 53.89
C SER A 25 24.60 50.35 52.61
N SER A 26 24.65 51.52 52.00
CA SER A 26 23.83 52.11 50.92
C SER A 26 23.46 51.27 49.67
N LEU A 27 22.16 51.35 49.32
CA LEU A 27 21.57 51.57 47.98
C LEU A 27 22.14 50.84 46.73
N SER A 28 21.30 50.01 46.11
CA SER A 28 20.83 50.22 44.72
C SER A 28 19.63 49.32 44.40
N SER A 29 18.75 49.75 43.49
CA SER A 29 17.49 49.06 43.18
C SER A 29 17.66 48.00 42.09
N ALA A 30 17.46 46.72 42.43
CA ALA A 30 17.44 45.64 41.46
C ALA A 30 16.11 45.62 40.69
N SER A 31 16.17 45.86 39.38
CA SER A 31 15.09 45.53 38.44
C SER A 31 15.05 44.03 38.16
N SER A 32 13.88 43.51 37.78
CA SER A 32 13.71 42.11 37.39
C SER A 32 14.48 41.79 36.09
N PRO A 33 15.12 40.60 36.00
CA PRO A 33 15.94 40.25 34.84
C PRO A 33 15.07 39.99 33.60
N THR A 34 15.32 40.75 32.53
CA THR A 34 14.83 40.42 31.19
C THR A 34 15.61 39.24 30.60
N PRO A 35 15.00 38.39 29.76
CA PRO A 35 15.69 37.27 29.12
C PRO A 35 16.76 37.78 28.13
N PRO A 36 17.91 37.08 27.99
CA PRO A 36 19.07 37.59 27.26
C PRO A 36 18.87 37.59 25.73
N LEU A 37 19.27 38.70 25.10
CA LEU A 37 19.08 39.03 23.67
C LEU A 37 19.62 38.01 22.63
N ASN A 38 20.39 37.02 23.06
CA ASN A 38 20.92 35.95 22.19
C ASN A 38 19.93 34.78 22.02
N SER A 39 18.97 34.57 22.94
CA SER A 39 18.00 33.46 22.83
C SER A 39 16.95 33.72 21.74
N THR A 40 16.48 34.97 21.61
CA THR A 40 15.49 35.38 20.61
C THR A 40 16.03 35.22 19.19
N LYS A 41 17.23 35.70 18.90
CA LYS A 41 17.87 35.56 17.57
C LYS A 41 18.05 34.09 17.14
N SER A 42 18.35 33.21 18.09
CA SER A 42 18.42 31.77 17.85
C SER A 42 17.04 31.19 17.48
N LEU A 43 16.02 31.53 18.27
CA LEU A 43 14.64 31.09 18.02
C LEU A 43 14.07 31.62 16.68
N GLU A 44 14.33 32.88 16.34
CA GLU A 44 13.92 33.49 15.07
C GLU A 44 14.55 32.77 13.86
N SER A 45 15.84 32.46 13.93
CA SER A 45 16.56 31.68 12.92
C SER A 45 15.95 30.29 12.73
N HIS A 46 15.66 29.59 13.84
CA HIS A 46 15.00 28.28 13.80
C HIS A 46 13.58 28.35 13.22
N LEU A 47 12.78 29.36 13.58
CA LEU A 47 11.43 29.54 13.04
C LEU A 47 11.46 29.86 11.53
N TYR A 48 12.44 30.64 11.05
CA TYR A 48 12.65 30.89 9.62
C TYR A 48 13.03 29.60 8.88
N SER A 49 13.97 28.81 9.44
CA SER A 49 14.36 27.51 8.90
C SER A 49 13.18 26.55 8.77
N LEU A 50 12.33 26.44 9.81
CA LEU A 50 11.11 25.62 9.75
C LEU A 50 10.12 26.09 8.68
N LYS A 51 9.89 27.41 8.54
CA LYS A 51 9.02 27.92 7.46
C LYS A 51 9.57 27.59 6.08
N SER A 52 10.89 27.64 5.89
CA SER A 52 11.53 27.26 4.63
C SER A 52 11.29 25.78 4.30
N VAL A 53 11.48 24.89 5.28
CA VAL A 53 11.28 23.44 5.12
C VAL A 53 9.81 23.06 4.91
N CYS A 54 8.87 23.70 5.61
CA CYS A 54 7.45 23.40 5.46
C CYS A 54 6.82 23.94 4.17
N ARG A 55 7.41 24.98 3.55
CA ARG A 55 6.88 25.62 2.34
C ARG A 55 6.77 24.67 1.14
N THR A 56 7.55 23.60 1.09
CA THR A 56 7.52 22.59 0.02
C THR A 56 6.58 21.41 0.32
N THR A 57 5.96 21.35 1.50
CA THR A 57 5.05 20.25 1.88
C THR A 57 3.61 20.52 1.44
N PRO A 58 2.77 19.50 1.19
CA PRO A 58 1.39 19.69 0.73
C PRO A 58 0.48 20.48 1.68
N TYR A 59 0.78 20.47 2.99
CA TYR A 59 0.03 21.24 4.01
C TYR A 59 1.00 22.09 4.86
N PRO A 60 1.52 23.22 4.35
CA PRO A 60 2.60 23.98 4.99
C PRO A 60 2.31 24.44 6.42
N ASP A 61 1.07 24.87 6.71
CA ASP A 61 0.69 25.34 8.04
C ASP A 61 0.62 24.20 9.07
N HIS A 62 0.04 23.04 8.69
CA HIS A 62 0.06 21.82 9.50
C HIS A 62 1.50 21.37 9.79
N CYS A 63 2.41 21.49 8.82
CA CYS A 63 3.84 21.22 9.03
C CYS A 63 4.45 22.22 10.01
N PHE A 64 4.21 23.53 9.81
CA PHE A 64 4.85 24.58 10.60
C PHE A 64 4.42 24.53 12.07
N ASP A 65 3.12 24.44 12.36
CA ASP A 65 2.65 24.37 13.76
C ASP A 65 3.05 23.06 14.45
N THR A 66 3.11 21.94 13.71
CA THR A 66 3.68 20.67 14.22
C THR A 66 5.12 20.85 14.69
N LEU A 67 5.99 21.41 13.84
CA LEU A 67 7.43 21.50 14.12
C LEU A 67 7.76 22.63 15.11
N LYS A 68 6.99 23.72 15.10
CA LYS A 68 7.10 24.85 16.04
C LYS A 68 6.96 24.40 17.49
N LEU A 69 6.05 23.45 17.79
CA LEU A 69 5.91 22.87 19.12
C LEU A 69 7.20 22.14 19.58
N SER A 70 7.95 21.53 18.65
CA SER A 70 9.19 20.80 18.96
C SER A 70 10.41 21.68 19.26
N LEU A 71 10.42 22.96 18.82
CA LEU A 71 11.51 23.90 19.12
C LEU A 71 11.64 24.21 20.61
N SER A 72 10.54 24.03 21.37
CA SER A 72 10.50 24.13 22.84
C SER A 72 11.50 23.20 23.56
N ILE A 73 12.09 22.23 22.84
CA ILE A 73 12.96 21.17 23.37
C ILE A 73 14.44 21.40 22.98
N ASN A 74 14.77 22.54 22.35
CA ASN A 74 16.15 22.96 22.01
C ASN A 74 16.94 21.91 21.18
N ILE A 75 16.29 21.33 20.17
CA ILE A 75 16.87 20.32 19.26
C ILE A 75 17.52 21.03 18.05
N SER A 76 18.70 20.59 17.63
CA SER A 76 19.39 21.16 16.46
C SER A 76 18.64 20.85 15.13
N PRO A 77 18.56 21.82 14.19
CA PRO A 77 17.89 21.61 12.90
C PRO A 77 18.68 20.65 12.00
N ASN A 78 18.29 19.37 12.04
CA ASN A 78 18.68 18.35 11.08
C ASN A 78 17.40 17.85 10.40
N ILE A 79 17.41 17.64 9.09
CA ILE A 79 16.27 17.14 8.33
C ILE A 79 15.73 15.81 8.91
N LEU A 80 16.61 14.94 9.42
CA LEU A 80 16.22 13.70 10.10
C LEU A 80 15.46 13.96 11.42
N ASN A 81 15.82 15.01 12.17
CA ASN A 81 15.10 15.39 13.38
C ASN A 81 13.71 15.94 13.01
N VAL A 82 13.63 16.81 12.00
CA VAL A 82 12.38 17.38 11.48
C VAL A 82 11.41 16.29 11.02
N LEU A 83 11.88 15.39 10.16
CA LEU A 83 11.12 14.23 9.67
C LEU A 83 10.63 13.34 10.82
N LEU A 84 11.51 13.02 11.79
CA LEU A 84 11.15 12.19 12.94
C LEU A 84 10.10 12.85 13.85
N GLN A 85 10.11 14.17 14.00
CA GLN A 85 9.06 14.88 14.75
C GLN A 85 7.74 14.95 13.97
N SER A 86 7.78 15.18 12.64
CA SER A 86 6.59 15.14 11.78
C SER A 86 5.88 13.79 11.89
N LEU A 87 6.63 12.69 11.82
CA LEU A 87 6.11 11.33 11.96
C LEU A 87 5.56 11.02 13.36
N LYS A 88 6.23 11.47 14.42
CA LYS A 88 5.73 11.33 15.80
C LYS A 88 4.40 12.08 15.99
N ALA A 89 4.27 13.27 15.39
CA ALA A 89 3.01 14.00 15.39
C ALA A 89 1.92 13.26 14.59
N ALA A 90 2.23 12.80 13.38
CA ALA A 90 1.31 12.02 12.55
C ALA A 90 0.79 10.77 13.30
N PHE A 91 1.68 10.01 13.94
CA PHE A 91 1.32 8.87 14.80
C PHE A 91 0.46 9.30 16.00
N SER A 92 0.80 10.41 16.67
CA SER A 92 0.02 10.94 17.79
C SER A 92 -1.39 11.42 17.41
N GLN A 93 -1.59 11.95 16.21
CA GLN A 93 -2.94 12.29 15.72
C GLN A 93 -3.71 11.02 15.33
N GLY A 94 -3.05 10.04 14.70
CA GLY A 94 -3.65 8.74 14.38
C GLY A 94 -4.17 8.00 15.62
N LEU A 95 -3.46 8.02 16.74
CA LEU A 95 -3.98 7.44 17.99
C LEU A 95 -5.32 8.06 18.42
N LYS A 96 -5.48 9.39 18.30
CA LYS A 96 -6.76 10.08 18.60
C LYS A 96 -7.86 9.74 17.59
N LEU A 97 -7.51 9.54 16.33
CA LEU A 97 -8.46 9.11 15.29
C LEU A 97 -8.95 7.67 15.55
N SER A 98 -8.11 6.82 16.16
CA SER A 98 -8.51 5.49 16.62
C SER A 98 -9.53 5.54 17.76
N ASP A 99 -9.43 6.51 18.68
CA ASP A 99 -10.47 6.76 19.69
C ASP A 99 -11.80 7.16 19.05
N LEU A 100 -11.77 7.97 17.98
CA LEU A 100 -12.97 8.36 17.23
C LEU A 100 -13.60 7.16 16.52
N PHE A 101 -12.83 6.34 15.79
CA PHE A 101 -13.34 5.12 15.16
C PHE A 101 -13.92 4.13 16.18
N SER A 102 -13.28 3.99 17.35
CA SER A 102 -13.74 3.12 18.44
C SER A 102 -15.09 3.55 19.04
N ASN A 103 -15.42 4.84 18.98
CA ASN A 103 -16.70 5.37 19.41
C ASN A 103 -17.73 5.47 18.27
N ALA A 104 -17.29 5.55 17.01
CA ALA A 104 -18.16 5.74 15.85
C ALA A 104 -19.22 4.64 15.67
N GLY A 105 -18.91 3.40 16.05
CA GLY A 105 -19.87 2.29 16.07
C GLY A 105 -21.03 2.42 17.07
N ARG A 106 -21.11 3.54 17.82
CA ARG A 106 -22.18 3.83 18.79
C ARG A 106 -23.10 4.99 18.38
N GLU A 107 -22.76 5.74 17.31
CA GLU A 107 -23.49 6.97 16.96
C GLU A 107 -23.77 7.11 15.44
N ASN A 108 -25.02 6.84 15.04
CA ASN A 108 -25.73 7.43 13.90
C ASN A 108 -25.05 7.48 12.50
N LEU A 109 -23.94 6.78 12.25
CA LEU A 109 -23.41 6.57 10.91
C LEU A 109 -24.23 5.50 10.19
N ILE A 110 -24.79 5.84 9.04
CA ILE A 110 -25.59 4.94 8.20
C ILE A 110 -24.72 4.56 7.00
N GLU A 111 -24.23 3.33 6.99
CA GLU A 111 -23.51 2.74 5.86
C GLU A 111 -24.48 2.41 4.72
N LYS A 112 -24.09 2.71 3.47
CA LYS A 112 -24.79 2.22 2.26
C LYS A 112 -24.22 0.88 1.81
N GLN A 113 -22.90 0.73 1.86
CA GLN A 113 -22.18 -0.53 1.64
C GLN A 113 -21.71 -1.09 2.98
N ARG A 114 -21.96 -2.39 3.21
CA ARG A 114 -21.62 -3.12 4.43
C ARG A 114 -20.12 -3.09 4.70
N GLY A 115 -19.73 -2.53 5.85
CA GLY A 115 -18.36 -2.59 6.36
C GLY A 115 -17.52 -1.34 6.07
N THR A 116 -18.09 -0.24 5.56
CA THR A 116 -17.38 1.03 5.36
C THR A 116 -16.56 1.47 6.59
N LEU A 117 -17.15 1.43 7.79
CA LEU A 117 -16.48 1.81 9.03
C LEU A 117 -15.47 0.75 9.49
N GLN A 118 -15.73 -0.53 9.17
CA GLN A 118 -14.78 -1.63 9.41
C GLN A 118 -13.52 -1.47 8.54
N ASP A 119 -13.69 -1.10 7.27
CA ASP A 119 -12.60 -0.81 6.33
C ASP A 119 -11.76 0.36 6.82
N CYS A 120 -12.41 1.49 7.15
CA CYS A 120 -11.74 2.62 7.78
C CYS A 120 -10.95 2.23 9.04
N THR A 121 -11.50 1.36 9.89
CA THR A 121 -10.84 0.92 11.12
C THR A 121 -9.63 0.02 10.85
N GLU A 122 -9.76 -0.99 9.98
CA GLU A 122 -8.68 -1.90 9.59
C GLU A 122 -7.53 -1.14 8.89
N LEU A 123 -7.88 -0.33 7.88
CA LEU A 123 -6.95 0.50 7.12
C LEU A 123 -6.21 1.52 7.99
N HIS A 124 -6.88 2.05 9.02
CA HIS A 124 -6.25 2.95 9.98
C HIS A 124 -5.30 2.22 10.95
N GLN A 125 -5.65 1.02 11.42
CA GLN A 125 -4.74 0.18 12.22
C GLN A 125 -3.48 -0.21 11.42
N ILE A 126 -3.63 -0.54 10.14
CA ILE A 126 -2.50 -0.78 9.22
C ILE A 126 -1.65 0.49 9.06
N THR A 127 -2.28 1.68 8.97
CA THR A 127 -1.56 2.97 8.95
C THR A 127 -0.73 3.19 10.21
N LEU A 128 -1.26 2.91 11.40
CA LEU A 128 -0.52 3.07 12.65
C LEU A 128 0.70 2.14 12.72
N SER A 129 0.54 0.88 12.29
CA SER A 129 1.65 -0.08 12.17
C SER A 129 2.72 0.43 11.19
N ALA A 130 2.31 0.93 10.02
CA ALA A 130 3.19 1.51 9.01
C ALA A 130 3.96 2.74 9.54
N LEU A 131 3.29 3.66 10.25
CA LEU A 131 3.92 4.82 10.89
C LEU A 131 4.96 4.41 11.95
N GLN A 132 4.63 3.45 12.81
CA GLN A 132 5.54 2.94 13.83
C GLN A 132 6.77 2.27 13.20
N LYS A 133 6.60 1.52 12.10
CA LYS A 133 7.70 0.96 11.30
C LYS A 133 8.56 2.06 10.68
N SER A 134 7.97 3.09 10.06
CA SER A 134 8.71 4.23 9.49
C SER A 134 9.57 4.97 10.52
N ILE A 135 9.02 5.24 11.71
CA ILE A 135 9.76 5.83 12.85
C ILE A 135 10.98 4.97 13.21
N SER A 136 10.83 3.64 13.25
CA SER A 136 11.92 2.71 13.53
C SER A 136 12.99 2.70 12.42
N ARG A 137 12.59 2.65 11.14
CA ARG A 137 13.50 2.65 9.98
C ARG A 137 14.34 3.94 9.86
N ILE A 138 13.75 5.10 10.13
CA ILE A 138 14.47 6.38 10.08
C ILE A 138 15.50 6.50 11.20
N ASN A 139 15.18 5.99 12.41
CA ASN A 139 16.17 5.90 13.50
C ASN A 139 17.37 5.00 13.15
N SER A 140 17.16 3.93 12.37
CA SER A 140 18.25 3.04 11.92
C SER A 140 19.04 3.56 10.70
N ARG A 141 18.65 4.72 10.13
CA ARG A 141 19.28 5.45 9.00
C ARG A 141 19.44 4.70 7.66
N ASN A 142 19.21 3.39 7.62
CA ASN A 142 19.60 2.55 6.47
C ASN A 142 18.45 2.17 5.52
N LYS A 143 17.20 2.55 5.78
CA LYS A 143 16.04 2.23 4.91
C LYS A 143 15.02 3.38 4.82
N LEU A 144 15.28 4.37 3.97
CA LEU A 144 14.32 5.45 3.69
C LEU A 144 13.25 5.04 2.67
N SER A 145 13.55 4.12 1.75
CA SER A 145 12.59 3.56 0.78
C SER A 145 11.42 2.83 1.46
N ASP A 146 11.70 1.96 2.45
CA ASP A 146 10.68 1.35 3.31
C ASP A 146 9.73 2.41 3.89
N ALA A 147 10.26 3.52 4.41
CA ALA A 147 9.44 4.58 4.98
C ALA A 147 8.57 5.30 3.93
N ARG A 148 9.05 5.49 2.70
CA ARG A 148 8.26 6.07 1.60
C ARG A 148 7.13 5.12 1.16
N ALA A 149 7.42 3.82 1.03
CA ALA A 149 6.41 2.80 0.74
C ALA A 149 5.32 2.73 1.84
N PHE A 150 5.72 2.71 3.12
CA PHE A 150 4.82 2.68 4.27
C PHE A 150 3.89 3.91 4.37
N LEU A 151 4.39 5.11 4.06
CA LEU A 151 3.55 6.32 4.07
C LEU A 151 2.68 6.47 2.82
N SER A 152 3.15 6.01 1.66
CA SER A 152 2.32 5.97 0.44
C SER A 152 1.13 5.02 0.64
N ALA A 153 1.38 3.84 1.22
CA ALA A 153 0.32 2.92 1.61
C ALA A 153 -0.66 3.54 2.63
N ALA A 154 -0.18 4.32 3.61
CA ALA A 154 -1.06 5.06 4.51
C ALA A 154 -1.94 6.08 3.77
N LEU A 155 -1.40 6.83 2.80
CA LEU A 155 -2.21 7.74 1.98
C LEU A 155 -3.27 7.01 1.16
N THR A 156 -2.98 5.81 0.63
CA THR A 156 -3.99 4.94 0.01
C THR A 156 -5.08 4.54 1.00
N ASN A 157 -4.70 4.07 2.19
CA ASN A 157 -5.61 3.65 3.26
C ASN A 157 -6.63 4.78 3.62
N LYS A 158 -6.20 6.05 3.55
CA LYS A 158 -7.08 7.24 3.66
C LYS A 158 -8.08 7.35 2.51
N VAL A 159 -7.62 7.21 1.25
CA VAL A 159 -8.47 7.35 0.06
C VAL A 159 -9.60 6.31 0.08
N THR A 160 -9.28 5.03 0.28
CA THR A 160 -10.27 3.95 0.28
C THR A 160 -11.30 4.09 1.41
N CYS A 161 -10.88 4.55 2.59
CA CYS A 161 -11.80 4.90 3.68
C CYS A 161 -12.71 6.11 3.33
N LEU A 162 -12.17 7.17 2.72
CA LEU A 162 -12.95 8.33 2.27
C LEU A 162 -13.99 7.95 1.21
N GLU A 163 -13.66 7.06 0.28
CA GLU A 163 -14.57 6.58 -0.77
C GLU A 163 -15.69 5.70 -0.20
N GLY A 164 -15.38 4.83 0.76
CA GLY A 164 -16.39 4.11 1.54
C GLY A 164 -17.32 5.06 2.29
N LEU A 165 -16.76 6.12 2.92
CA LEU A 165 -17.53 7.14 3.64
C LEU A 165 -18.33 8.06 2.72
N ASP A 166 -17.93 8.28 1.46
CA ASP A 166 -18.70 9.12 0.53
C ASP A 166 -20.10 8.56 0.27
N SER A 167 -20.22 7.23 0.19
CA SER A 167 -21.51 6.54 0.09
C SER A 167 -22.37 6.57 1.36
N ALA A 168 -21.78 6.88 2.52
CA ALA A 168 -22.44 6.85 3.82
C ALA A 168 -23.12 8.19 4.18
N HIS A 169 -24.02 8.14 5.17
CA HIS A 169 -24.80 9.29 5.65
C HIS A 169 -24.86 9.35 7.18
N GLY A 170 -25.33 10.47 7.74
CA GLY A 170 -25.53 10.66 9.18
C GLY A 170 -24.66 11.76 9.80
N PRO A 171 -24.98 12.23 11.02
CA PRO A 171 -24.36 13.39 11.66
C PRO A 171 -22.88 13.20 12.00
N LEU A 172 -22.41 11.96 12.12
CA LEU A 172 -21.01 11.66 12.44
C LEU A 172 -20.07 11.73 11.21
N LYS A 173 -20.60 11.58 9.99
CA LYS A 173 -19.78 11.55 8.75
C LYS A 173 -18.88 12.79 8.59
N PRO A 174 -19.35 14.04 8.76
CA PRO A 174 -18.48 15.21 8.64
C PRO A 174 -17.32 15.17 9.63
N ALA A 175 -17.59 14.91 10.91
CA ALA A 175 -16.55 14.84 11.95
C ALA A 175 -15.52 13.74 11.70
N LEU A 176 -15.93 12.58 11.15
CA LEU A 176 -15.02 11.53 10.71
C LEU A 176 -14.16 11.98 9.52
N VAL A 177 -14.76 12.55 8.48
CA VAL A 177 -14.06 13.02 7.26
C VAL A 177 -13.06 14.13 7.58
N ASP A 178 -13.44 15.11 8.42
CA ASP A 178 -12.58 16.21 8.85
C ASP A 178 -11.39 15.69 9.69
N SER A 179 -11.67 14.80 10.66
CA SER A 179 -10.64 14.21 11.53
C SER A 179 -9.67 13.33 10.75
N LEU A 180 -10.17 12.55 9.78
CA LEU A 180 -9.39 11.73 8.88
C LEU A 180 -8.51 12.59 7.97
N THR A 181 -9.07 13.61 7.32
CA THR A 181 -8.34 14.53 6.44
C THR A 181 -7.24 15.28 7.19
N SER A 182 -7.56 15.84 8.36
CA SER A 182 -6.62 16.57 9.21
C SER A 182 -5.49 15.66 9.74
N THR A 183 -5.81 14.42 10.14
CA THR A 183 -4.81 13.44 10.60
C THR A 183 -3.83 13.08 9.48
N TYR A 184 -4.34 12.76 8.29
CA TYR A 184 -3.50 12.31 7.18
C TYR A 184 -2.75 13.46 6.47
N ALA A 185 -3.11 14.72 6.70
CA ALA A 185 -2.29 15.87 6.32
C ALA A 185 -0.87 15.81 6.94
N HIS A 186 -0.75 15.38 8.21
CA HIS A 186 0.55 15.17 8.86
C HIS A 186 1.35 14.00 8.23
N ILE A 187 0.65 12.98 7.71
CA ILE A 187 1.24 11.82 7.02
C ILE A 187 1.76 12.24 5.64
N SER A 188 0.97 13.00 4.88
CA SER A 188 1.36 13.59 3.59
C SER A 188 2.58 14.51 3.73
N ASN A 189 2.58 15.40 4.72
CA ASN A 189 3.76 16.21 5.04
C ASN A 189 4.98 15.36 5.42
N SER A 190 4.79 14.25 6.16
CA SER A 190 5.88 13.34 6.52
C SER A 190 6.48 12.61 5.30
N LEU A 191 5.66 12.28 4.30
CA LEU A 191 6.11 11.68 3.04
C LEU A 191 6.86 12.69 2.16
N SER A 192 6.37 13.93 2.08
CA SER A 192 7.02 15.01 1.34
C SER A 192 8.38 15.43 1.95
N LEU A 193 8.54 15.26 3.27
CA LEU A 193 9.80 15.49 4.00
C LEU A 193 10.81 14.32 3.88
N LEU A 194 10.42 13.17 3.33
CA LEU A 194 11.37 12.10 3.02
C LEU A 194 12.12 12.43 1.73
N PRO A 195 13.47 12.43 1.72
CA PRO A 195 14.23 12.54 0.49
C PRO A 195 13.75 11.50 -0.52
N ARG A 196 13.40 11.94 -1.74
CA ARG A 196 13.11 11.05 -2.85
C ARG A 196 14.36 10.19 -3.15
N PRO A 197 14.20 8.95 -3.63
CA PRO A 197 15.31 8.21 -4.21
C PRO A 197 15.99 9.08 -5.27
N GLY A 198 17.31 9.28 -5.17
CA GLY A 198 18.06 9.94 -6.22
C GLY A 198 18.35 8.94 -7.32
N SER A 199 18.07 9.31 -8.58
CA SER A 199 18.45 8.50 -9.75
C SER A 199 19.92 8.08 -9.63
N PRO A 200 20.24 6.78 -9.71
CA PRO A 200 21.62 6.33 -9.58
C PRO A 200 22.54 7.00 -10.60
N ALA A 201 23.59 7.67 -10.14
CA ALA A 201 24.64 8.14 -11.03
C ALA A 201 25.28 6.91 -11.71
N GLY A 202 25.18 6.85 -13.05
CA GLY A 202 25.48 5.64 -13.82
C GLY A 202 26.89 5.08 -13.58
N GLY A 203 26.99 3.75 -13.50
CA GLY A 203 28.28 3.06 -13.28
C GLY A 203 28.28 1.90 -12.28
N GLY A 204 27.11 1.41 -11.84
CA GLY A 204 26.98 0.25 -10.95
C GLY A 204 27.13 -1.11 -11.64
N GLY A 205 28.21 -1.35 -12.38
CA GLY A 205 28.38 -2.52 -13.26
C GLY A 205 28.03 -3.87 -12.61
N GLY A 206 27.16 -4.64 -13.26
CA GLY A 206 26.41 -5.78 -12.72
C GLY A 206 27.26 -6.88 -12.07
N ARG A 207 27.57 -6.72 -10.78
CA ARG A 207 28.13 -7.79 -9.95
C ARG A 207 27.03 -8.77 -9.56
N ARG A 208 26.80 -9.78 -10.41
CA ARG A 208 26.08 -11.02 -10.03
C ARG A 208 26.67 -11.55 -8.72
N ARG A 209 26.01 -11.27 -7.59
CA ARG A 209 26.38 -11.86 -6.30
C ARG A 209 26.04 -13.35 -6.38
N LEU A 210 27.03 -14.19 -6.14
CA LEU A 210 26.83 -15.65 -6.13
C LEU A 210 25.77 -16.02 -5.09
N LEU A 211 24.62 -16.50 -5.59
CA LEU A 211 23.43 -17.03 -4.91
C LEU A 211 23.59 -17.21 -3.40
N GLY A 212 23.31 -16.14 -2.66
CA GLY A 212 23.50 -16.04 -1.22
C GLY A 212 22.20 -15.73 -0.51
N TYR A 213 21.32 -16.73 -0.38
CA TYR A 213 20.02 -16.59 0.27
C TYR A 213 20.08 -15.81 1.59
N PRO A 214 19.13 -14.87 1.84
CA PRO A 214 19.12 -14.09 3.07
C PRO A 214 19.08 -14.99 4.31
N ARG A 215 19.82 -14.60 5.36
CA ARG A 215 19.99 -15.42 6.59
C ARG A 215 18.69 -15.77 7.33
N TRP A 216 17.61 -15.03 7.07
CA TRP A 216 16.29 -15.27 7.65
C TRP A 216 15.47 -16.33 6.88
N VAL A 217 15.91 -16.76 5.69
CA VAL A 217 15.26 -17.83 4.93
C VAL A 217 15.87 -19.18 5.34
N SER A 218 15.14 -19.90 6.19
CA SER A 218 15.56 -21.21 6.69
C SER A 218 15.82 -22.21 5.56
N ARG A 219 16.72 -23.18 5.77
CA ARG A 219 16.99 -24.25 4.78
C ARG A 219 15.72 -25.04 4.41
N LYS A 220 14.82 -25.20 5.38
CA LYS A 220 13.45 -25.74 5.26
C LYS A 220 12.62 -24.96 4.25
N ALA A 221 12.43 -23.66 4.49
CA ALA A 221 11.63 -22.80 3.61
C ALA A 221 12.13 -22.80 2.16
N ARG A 222 13.45 -22.90 1.95
CA ARG A 222 14.03 -22.99 0.60
C ARG A 222 13.73 -24.29 -0.12
N ARG A 223 13.80 -25.44 0.56
CA ARG A 223 13.40 -26.73 -0.03
C ARG A 223 11.97 -26.65 -0.55
N VAL A 224 11.04 -26.17 0.29
CA VAL A 224 9.60 -26.07 -0.04
C VAL A 224 9.33 -25.09 -1.19
N LEU A 225 10.01 -23.92 -1.22
CA LEU A 225 9.82 -22.95 -2.30
C LEU A 225 10.44 -23.40 -3.64
N GLN A 226 11.49 -24.22 -3.60
CA GLN A 226 12.20 -24.73 -4.79
C GLN A 226 11.65 -26.05 -5.33
N SER A 227 10.84 -26.80 -4.58
CA SER A 227 10.32 -28.10 -5.01
C SER A 227 9.27 -28.01 -6.13
N SER A 228 9.20 -29.09 -6.92
CA SER A 228 8.38 -29.22 -8.13
C SER A 228 7.16 -30.15 -7.96
N GLY A 229 6.60 -30.24 -6.75
CA GLY A 229 5.28 -30.83 -6.50
C GLY A 229 5.22 -32.20 -5.80
N GLU A 230 6.24 -33.07 -5.92
CA GLU A 230 6.09 -34.48 -5.50
C GLU A 230 6.69 -34.88 -4.14
N GLU A 231 7.46 -34.02 -3.45
CA GLU A 231 8.05 -34.38 -2.13
C GLU A 231 8.13 -33.18 -1.17
N TYR A 232 6.96 -32.75 -0.68
CA TYR A 232 6.87 -31.97 0.57
C TYR A 232 6.87 -32.94 1.76
N ASP A 233 7.70 -32.68 2.78
CA ASP A 233 7.61 -33.39 4.05
C ASP A 233 6.32 -32.95 4.78
N PRO A 234 5.36 -33.84 5.05
CA PRO A 234 4.07 -33.47 5.66
C PRO A 234 4.16 -32.96 7.10
N SER A 235 5.33 -33.09 7.76
CA SER A 235 5.61 -32.45 9.05
C SER A 235 6.12 -31.00 8.91
N GLU A 236 6.34 -30.53 7.68
CA GLU A 236 6.90 -29.21 7.37
C GLU A 236 5.90 -28.20 6.79
N VAL A 237 4.68 -28.64 6.43
CA VAL A 237 3.61 -27.81 5.84
C VAL A 237 2.26 -28.09 6.51
N VAL A 238 1.37 -27.09 6.58
CA VAL A 238 -0.04 -27.29 6.95
C VAL A 238 -0.82 -27.65 5.69
N THR A 239 -1.44 -28.83 5.66
CA THR A 239 -2.18 -29.30 4.47
C THR A 239 -3.68 -29.02 4.59
N VAL A 240 -4.27 -28.47 3.53
CA VAL A 240 -5.71 -28.24 3.37
C VAL A 240 -6.21 -29.14 2.23
N ALA A 241 -7.23 -29.95 2.48
CA ALA A 241 -7.83 -30.83 1.47
C ALA A 241 -9.35 -30.95 1.68
N ALA A 242 -10.13 -30.63 0.64
CA ALA A 242 -11.59 -30.65 0.69
C ALA A 242 -12.18 -32.06 0.95
N ASP A 243 -11.43 -33.12 0.64
CA ASP A 243 -11.81 -34.53 0.89
C ASP A 243 -11.57 -34.99 2.34
N GLY A 244 -10.94 -34.16 3.18
CA GLY A 244 -10.59 -34.48 4.56
C GLY A 244 -9.29 -35.28 4.76
N THR A 245 -8.45 -35.43 3.72
CA THR A 245 -7.12 -36.07 3.85
C THR A 245 -6.04 -35.15 4.43
N GLY A 246 -6.27 -33.84 4.45
CA GLY A 246 -5.38 -32.83 5.02
C GLY A 246 -5.50 -32.65 6.53
N ASN A 247 -4.82 -31.63 7.07
CA ASN A 247 -4.99 -31.20 8.46
C ASN A 247 -6.29 -30.38 8.64
N PHE A 248 -6.76 -29.72 7.58
CA PHE A 248 -7.99 -28.92 7.53
C PHE A 248 -8.75 -29.18 6.22
N THR A 249 -10.05 -28.91 6.24
CA THR A 249 -10.90 -28.87 5.03
C THR A 249 -11.10 -27.46 4.47
N THR A 250 -10.77 -26.41 5.25
CA THR A 250 -10.83 -25.00 4.84
C THR A 250 -9.46 -24.33 4.93
N ILE A 251 -9.24 -23.32 4.10
CA ILE A 251 -8.03 -22.49 4.09
C ILE A 251 -8.11 -21.48 5.25
N GLY A 252 -9.31 -20.97 5.56
CA GLY A 252 -9.56 -20.13 6.72
C GLY A 252 -9.09 -20.74 8.05
N ASP A 253 -9.36 -22.03 8.31
CA ASP A 253 -8.94 -22.69 9.55
C ASP A 253 -7.42 -22.89 9.63
N ALA A 254 -6.76 -23.16 8.49
CA ALA A 254 -5.29 -23.24 8.41
C ALA A 254 -4.63 -21.88 8.70
N ILE A 255 -5.20 -20.78 8.18
CA ILE A 255 -4.76 -19.41 8.50
C ILE A 255 -5.03 -19.07 9.96
N ASN A 256 -6.16 -19.52 10.54
CA ASN A 256 -6.47 -19.35 11.95
C ASN A 256 -5.45 -20.06 12.86
N LEU A 257 -4.99 -21.26 12.50
CA LEU A 257 -3.92 -21.98 13.22
C LEU A 257 -2.57 -21.24 13.18
N ALA A 258 -2.21 -20.62 12.05
CA ALA A 258 -0.89 -20.02 11.84
C ALA A 258 -0.51 -19.01 12.95
N PRO A 259 0.72 -19.04 13.50
CA PRO A 259 1.10 -18.19 14.64
C PRO A 259 1.06 -16.69 14.31
N ASN A 260 0.41 -15.92 15.19
CA ASN A 260 0.34 -14.46 15.04
C ASN A 260 1.75 -13.83 15.16
N ASN A 261 2.04 -12.87 14.29
CA ASN A 261 3.32 -12.15 14.21
C ASN A 261 4.55 -13.06 13.97
N SER A 262 4.38 -14.15 13.22
CA SER A 262 5.47 -15.06 12.85
C SER A 262 6.63 -14.36 12.13
N VAL A 263 7.87 -14.62 12.56
CA VAL A 263 9.10 -14.24 11.83
C VAL A 263 9.50 -15.28 10.78
N ASP A 264 8.99 -16.52 10.90
CA ASP A 264 9.22 -17.62 9.96
C ASP A 264 8.08 -17.73 8.94
N ARG A 265 8.40 -18.19 7.73
CA ARG A 265 7.40 -18.51 6.70
C ARG A 265 6.53 -19.69 7.11
N ILE A 266 5.21 -19.50 7.07
CA ILE A 266 4.21 -20.53 7.39
C ILE A 266 3.60 -21.02 6.08
N PHE A 267 3.88 -22.27 5.73
CA PHE A 267 3.43 -22.89 4.48
C PHE A 267 2.09 -23.59 4.68
N ILE A 268 1.11 -23.16 3.88
CA ILE A 268 -0.20 -23.79 3.75
C ILE A 268 -0.28 -24.37 2.34
N TYR A 269 -0.28 -25.70 2.26
CA TYR A 269 -0.39 -26.46 1.03
C TYR A 269 -1.85 -26.85 0.82
N ILE A 270 -2.42 -26.47 -0.32
CA ILE A 270 -3.84 -26.58 -0.63
C ILE A 270 -3.97 -27.56 -1.78
N ARG A 271 -4.65 -28.68 -1.54
CA ARG A 271 -4.82 -29.76 -2.53
C ARG A 271 -5.77 -29.33 -3.65
N GLU A 272 -5.83 -30.12 -4.71
CA GLU A 272 -6.85 -29.99 -5.76
C GLU A 272 -8.27 -29.92 -5.17
N GLY A 273 -9.12 -29.08 -5.77
CA GLY A 273 -10.46 -28.78 -5.27
C GLY A 273 -10.89 -27.33 -5.47
N VAL A 274 -12.19 -27.10 -5.38
CA VAL A 274 -12.80 -25.76 -5.36
C VAL A 274 -13.22 -25.43 -3.93
N TYR A 275 -12.63 -24.37 -3.38
CA TYR A 275 -12.82 -23.90 -2.02
C TYR A 275 -13.72 -22.66 -2.05
N GLU A 276 -15.02 -22.85 -1.83
CA GLU A 276 -16.04 -21.78 -1.79
C GLU A 276 -15.98 -20.99 -0.47
N GLU A 277 -14.92 -20.20 -0.29
CA GLU A 277 -14.69 -19.41 0.93
C GLU A 277 -14.12 -18.00 0.63
N ASN A 278 -14.62 -17.00 1.36
CA ASN A 278 -13.98 -15.68 1.41
C ASN A 278 -12.92 -15.66 2.51
N VAL A 279 -11.65 -15.70 2.11
CA VAL A 279 -10.49 -15.86 2.98
C VAL A 279 -9.89 -14.50 3.33
N GLU A 280 -9.52 -14.29 4.59
CA GLU A 280 -8.81 -13.08 5.06
C GLU A 280 -7.50 -13.47 5.76
N ILE A 281 -6.38 -12.91 5.30
CA ILE A 281 -5.06 -12.98 5.94
C ILE A 281 -4.80 -11.62 6.60
N PRO A 282 -5.18 -11.42 7.87
CA PRO A 282 -5.10 -10.12 8.53
C PRO A 282 -3.64 -9.72 8.83
N SER A 283 -3.43 -8.44 9.16
CA SER A 283 -2.09 -7.84 9.30
C SER A 283 -1.21 -8.43 10.42
N TRP A 284 -1.80 -9.16 11.37
CA TRP A 284 -1.10 -9.93 12.41
C TRP A 284 -0.78 -11.38 12.00
N LYS A 285 -1.05 -11.79 10.76
CA LYS A 285 -0.66 -13.08 10.16
C LYS A 285 0.37 -12.85 9.02
N PRO A 286 1.59 -12.35 9.31
CA PRO A 286 2.62 -12.18 8.30
C PRO A 286 3.23 -13.52 7.85
N ASN A 287 3.96 -13.49 6.74
CA ASN A 287 4.77 -14.59 6.20
C ASN A 287 3.99 -15.88 5.85
N ILE A 288 2.68 -15.80 5.65
CA ILE A 288 1.86 -16.89 5.08
C ILE A 288 2.29 -17.16 3.64
N VAL A 289 2.43 -18.45 3.29
CA VAL A 289 2.69 -18.92 1.92
C VAL A 289 1.60 -19.91 1.53
N LEU A 290 0.82 -19.60 0.49
CA LEU A 290 -0.15 -20.52 -0.10
C LEU A 290 0.48 -21.22 -1.31
N LEU A 291 0.43 -22.56 -1.33
CA LEU A 291 0.88 -23.40 -2.44
C LEU A 291 -0.29 -24.29 -2.89
N GLY A 292 -0.63 -24.31 -4.17
CA GLY A 292 -1.61 -25.25 -4.73
C GLY A 292 -1.00 -26.52 -5.32
N ASP A 293 -1.84 -27.49 -5.69
CA ASP A 293 -1.44 -28.63 -6.55
C ASP A 293 -1.24 -28.21 -8.02
N GLY A 294 -1.88 -27.12 -8.43
CA GLY A 294 -1.79 -26.54 -9.76
C GLY A 294 -2.90 -25.51 -9.98
N ARG A 295 -2.60 -24.43 -10.71
CA ARG A 295 -3.56 -23.32 -10.91
C ARG A 295 -4.87 -23.77 -11.54
N ASP A 296 -4.82 -24.79 -12.41
CA ASP A 296 -5.97 -25.32 -13.13
C ASP A 296 -6.81 -26.32 -12.29
N VAL A 297 -6.37 -26.69 -11.07
CA VAL A 297 -7.04 -27.67 -10.20
C VAL A 297 -7.28 -27.22 -8.76
N THR A 298 -6.53 -26.24 -8.24
CA THR A 298 -6.72 -25.65 -6.90
C THR A 298 -7.30 -24.25 -7.03
N VAL A 299 -8.56 -24.06 -6.64
CA VAL A 299 -9.32 -22.81 -6.84
C VAL A 299 -9.89 -22.31 -5.51
N ILE A 300 -9.60 -21.06 -5.12
CA ILE A 300 -10.37 -20.34 -4.10
C ILE A 300 -11.42 -19.48 -4.82
N SER A 301 -12.71 -19.73 -4.59
CA SER A 301 -13.80 -19.06 -5.29
C SER A 301 -14.79 -18.39 -4.33
N GLY A 302 -15.36 -17.28 -4.75
CA GLY A 302 -16.29 -16.46 -3.98
C GLY A 302 -17.14 -15.58 -4.89
N SER A 303 -18.14 -14.89 -4.34
CA SER A 303 -19.14 -14.17 -5.15
C SER A 303 -19.64 -12.85 -4.54
N LYS A 304 -18.90 -12.27 -3.59
CA LYS A 304 -19.25 -10.96 -3.02
C LYS A 304 -19.05 -9.86 -4.05
N SER A 305 -19.93 -8.86 -4.02
CA SER A 305 -19.91 -7.73 -4.96
C SER A 305 -20.46 -6.45 -4.34
N VAL A 306 -20.20 -5.32 -4.99
CA VAL A 306 -20.87 -4.04 -4.69
C VAL A 306 -22.36 -4.09 -5.05
N GLY A 307 -22.75 -4.85 -6.09
CA GLY A 307 -24.15 -5.11 -6.43
C GLY A 307 -24.93 -5.84 -5.33
N ASP A 308 -24.24 -6.60 -4.47
CA ASP A 308 -24.79 -7.26 -3.27
C ASP A 308 -24.56 -6.46 -1.98
N GLY A 309 -24.17 -5.19 -2.10
CA GLY A 309 -24.07 -4.25 -1.00
C GLY A 309 -22.81 -4.36 -0.14
N TRP A 310 -21.75 -5.03 -0.59
CA TRP A 310 -20.43 -4.95 0.04
C TRP A 310 -19.66 -3.71 -0.44
N THR A 311 -18.60 -3.30 0.27
CA THR A 311 -17.59 -2.39 -0.30
C THR A 311 -16.74 -3.13 -1.32
N THR A 312 -16.13 -2.44 -2.28
CA THR A 312 -15.13 -3.06 -3.19
C THR A 312 -14.02 -3.74 -2.38
N PHE A 313 -13.57 -3.10 -1.28
CA PHE A 313 -12.56 -3.64 -0.38
C PHE A 313 -12.96 -4.97 0.30
N ARG A 314 -14.23 -5.17 0.67
CA ARG A 314 -14.75 -6.44 1.22
C ARG A 314 -15.40 -7.39 0.22
N SER A 315 -15.40 -7.04 -1.08
CA SER A 315 -15.84 -7.95 -2.15
C SER A 315 -14.81 -9.06 -2.46
N ALA A 316 -13.56 -8.91 -2.00
CA ALA A 316 -12.46 -9.84 -2.25
C ALA A 316 -12.76 -11.30 -1.85
N THR A 317 -12.49 -12.25 -2.76
CA THR A 317 -12.44 -13.69 -2.45
C THR A 317 -11.26 -14.01 -1.53
N LEU A 318 -10.04 -13.60 -1.90
CA LEU A 318 -8.89 -13.58 -0.97
C LEU A 318 -8.48 -12.14 -0.65
N ALA A 319 -8.46 -11.80 0.63
CA ALA A 319 -8.00 -10.52 1.16
C ALA A 319 -6.69 -10.67 1.95
N VAL A 320 -5.63 -9.96 1.55
CA VAL A 320 -4.30 -10.06 2.15
C VAL A 320 -3.85 -8.72 2.75
N SER A 321 -3.77 -8.69 4.09
CA SER A 321 -3.24 -7.59 4.90
C SER A 321 -1.91 -7.95 5.60
N GLY A 322 -1.47 -9.22 5.56
CA GLY A 322 -0.23 -9.72 6.19
C GLY A 322 1.04 -9.59 5.34
N GLU A 323 2.06 -8.88 5.86
CA GLU A 323 3.38 -8.65 5.22
C GLU A 323 4.11 -9.96 4.83
N GLY A 324 4.82 -9.96 3.71
CA GLY A 324 5.66 -11.09 3.27
C GLY A 324 4.90 -12.27 2.65
N PHE A 325 3.61 -12.09 2.36
CA PHE A 325 2.72 -13.09 1.75
C PHE A 325 3.26 -13.63 0.42
N LEU A 326 3.14 -14.95 0.23
CA LEU A 326 3.40 -15.58 -1.08
C LEU A 326 2.21 -16.45 -1.52
N ALA A 327 1.96 -16.48 -2.82
CA ALA A 327 1.05 -17.42 -3.46
C ALA A 327 1.71 -18.08 -4.67
N ARG A 328 1.51 -19.39 -4.84
CA ARG A 328 2.03 -20.15 -6.01
C ARG A 328 1.11 -21.30 -6.41
N ASP A 329 0.94 -21.51 -7.71
CA ASP A 329 0.26 -22.67 -8.31
C ASP A 329 -1.23 -22.84 -7.90
N LEU A 330 -2.00 -21.75 -7.76
CA LEU A 330 -3.45 -21.78 -7.48
C LEU A 330 -4.25 -20.67 -8.20
N THR A 331 -5.57 -20.81 -8.27
CA THR A 331 -6.51 -19.81 -8.81
C THR A 331 -7.24 -19.04 -7.71
N PHE A 332 -7.42 -17.73 -7.91
CA PHE A 332 -8.34 -16.89 -7.15
C PHE A 332 -9.46 -16.38 -8.07
N GLU A 333 -10.72 -16.62 -7.71
CA GLU A 333 -11.87 -16.31 -8.55
C GLU A 333 -12.93 -15.46 -7.83
N ASN A 334 -13.58 -14.54 -8.54
CA ASN A 334 -14.88 -13.99 -8.15
C ASN A 334 -15.96 -14.27 -9.23
N THR A 335 -16.94 -15.09 -8.88
CA THR A 335 -18.01 -15.59 -9.76
C THR A 335 -19.24 -14.68 -9.84
N ALA A 336 -19.25 -13.53 -9.18
CA ALA A 336 -20.43 -12.64 -9.14
C ALA A 336 -20.94 -12.21 -10.53
N GLY A 337 -20.03 -12.13 -11.52
CA GLY A 337 -20.37 -11.79 -12.90
C GLY A 337 -20.49 -10.27 -13.16
N PRO A 338 -20.47 -9.84 -14.44
CA PRO A 338 -20.33 -8.41 -14.77
C PRO A 338 -21.57 -7.58 -14.42
N GLY A 339 -22.75 -8.22 -14.31
CA GLY A 339 -23.99 -7.59 -13.85
C GLY A 339 -24.03 -7.24 -12.36
N LYS A 340 -22.98 -7.58 -11.60
CA LYS A 340 -22.83 -7.27 -10.16
C LYS A 340 -21.89 -6.09 -9.87
N HIS A 341 -21.36 -5.44 -10.91
CA HIS A 341 -20.36 -4.38 -10.81
C HIS A 341 -19.07 -4.88 -10.13
N GLN A 342 -18.45 -4.07 -9.27
CA GLN A 342 -17.16 -4.36 -8.64
C GLN A 342 -17.20 -5.66 -7.82
N ALA A 343 -16.34 -6.61 -8.16
CA ALA A 343 -16.31 -7.95 -7.57
C ALA A 343 -14.87 -8.51 -7.57
N VAL A 344 -14.11 -8.19 -6.52
CA VAL A 344 -12.67 -8.50 -6.41
C VAL A 344 -12.44 -10.00 -6.20
N ALA A 345 -11.50 -10.59 -6.93
CA ALA A 345 -11.00 -11.95 -6.70
C ALA A 345 -9.85 -11.95 -5.68
N LEU A 346 -8.84 -11.11 -5.90
CA LEU A 346 -7.68 -10.95 -5.02
C LEU A 346 -7.47 -9.49 -4.63
N ARG A 347 -7.36 -9.22 -3.32
CA ARG A 347 -6.87 -7.94 -2.78
C ARG A 347 -5.58 -8.15 -2.03
N ILE A 348 -4.57 -7.33 -2.31
CA ILE A 348 -3.34 -7.24 -1.51
C ILE A 348 -3.10 -5.79 -1.06
N ASN A 349 -3.02 -5.59 0.26
CA ASN A 349 -2.56 -4.37 0.93
C ASN A 349 -1.49 -4.73 1.98
N ALA A 350 -0.52 -5.52 1.54
CA ALA A 350 0.61 -6.02 2.32
C ALA A 350 1.92 -5.75 1.58
N ASP A 351 2.98 -5.41 2.32
CA ASP A 351 4.30 -5.16 1.76
C ASP A 351 5.07 -6.47 1.52
N LEU A 352 5.96 -6.45 0.53
CA LEU A 352 6.81 -7.58 0.14
C LEU A 352 6.01 -8.85 -0.23
N ALA A 353 4.85 -8.65 -0.86
CA ALA A 353 3.96 -9.72 -1.29
C ALA A 353 4.28 -10.15 -2.73
N ALA A 354 4.30 -11.46 -3.01
CA ALA A 354 4.52 -11.96 -4.37
C ALA A 354 3.62 -13.14 -4.77
N VAL A 355 3.27 -13.20 -6.05
CA VAL A 355 2.36 -14.19 -6.65
C VAL A 355 3.02 -14.80 -7.89
N TYR A 356 3.06 -16.13 -8.01
CA TYR A 356 3.80 -16.82 -9.08
C TYR A 356 3.01 -18.00 -9.66
N ARG A 357 2.79 -18.02 -10.98
CA ARG A 357 2.00 -19.05 -11.70
C ARG A 357 0.57 -19.22 -11.17
N CYS A 358 -0.06 -18.15 -10.73
CA CYS A 358 -1.46 -18.15 -10.30
C CYS A 358 -2.38 -17.61 -11.40
N THR A 359 -3.66 -17.98 -11.34
CA THR A 359 -4.70 -17.34 -12.14
C THR A 359 -5.52 -16.41 -11.25
N ILE A 360 -5.83 -15.20 -11.70
CA ILE A 360 -6.72 -14.27 -11.00
C ILE A 360 -7.85 -13.89 -11.95
N THR A 361 -9.07 -14.34 -11.68
CA THR A 361 -10.18 -14.29 -12.65
C THR A 361 -11.46 -13.68 -12.07
N GLY A 362 -12.09 -12.83 -12.87
CA GLY A 362 -13.34 -12.14 -12.53
C GLY A 362 -13.88 -11.37 -13.74
N TYR A 363 -14.44 -10.20 -13.46
CA TYR A 363 -14.98 -9.27 -14.46
C TYR A 363 -14.54 -7.83 -14.14
N GLN A 364 -15.38 -7.06 -13.43
CA GLN A 364 -15.03 -5.71 -13.01
C GLN A 364 -14.27 -5.74 -11.67
N ASP A 365 -13.21 -4.94 -11.57
CA ASP A 365 -12.37 -4.78 -10.36
C ASP A 365 -11.71 -6.11 -9.90
N THR A 366 -11.29 -7.00 -10.83
CA THR A 366 -10.79 -8.35 -10.50
C THR A 366 -9.61 -8.39 -9.50
N LEU A 367 -8.54 -7.62 -9.75
CA LEU A 367 -7.30 -7.63 -8.96
C LEU A 367 -7.06 -6.26 -8.30
N TYR A 368 -7.27 -6.19 -6.98
CA TYR A 368 -7.04 -4.99 -6.19
C TYR A 368 -5.61 -4.97 -5.64
N ILE A 369 -4.70 -4.40 -6.42
CA ILE A 369 -3.31 -4.05 -6.04
C ILE A 369 -3.31 -2.84 -5.09
N HIS A 370 -4.00 -2.96 -3.96
CA HIS A 370 -4.39 -1.83 -3.12
C HIS A 370 -3.18 -0.98 -2.68
N SER A 371 -2.21 -1.53 -1.96
CA SER A 371 -1.05 -0.74 -1.47
C SER A 371 0.21 -1.57 -1.16
N PHE A 372 1.31 -0.87 -0.84
CA PHE A 372 2.68 -1.37 -0.59
C PHE A 372 3.36 -2.00 -1.83
N ARG A 373 4.54 -2.63 -1.67
CA ARG A 373 5.31 -3.25 -2.76
C ARG A 373 4.81 -4.66 -3.07
N GLN A 374 4.57 -4.95 -4.35
CA GLN A 374 4.01 -6.23 -4.81
C GLN A 374 4.71 -6.72 -6.10
N PHE A 375 4.74 -8.04 -6.31
CA PHE A 375 5.33 -8.66 -7.51
C PHE A 375 4.46 -9.82 -8.03
N TYR A 376 4.19 -9.85 -9.33
CA TYR A 376 3.38 -10.88 -9.98
C TYR A 376 4.17 -11.47 -11.15
N ARG A 377 4.33 -12.80 -11.19
CA ARG A 377 5.17 -13.51 -12.17
C ARG A 377 4.40 -14.65 -12.84
N GLU A 378 4.42 -14.71 -14.17
CA GLU A 378 3.83 -15.82 -14.95
C GLU A 378 2.37 -16.12 -14.56
N CYS A 379 1.62 -15.06 -14.20
CA CYS A 379 0.22 -15.15 -13.79
C CYS A 379 -0.72 -14.82 -14.95
N ASP A 380 -1.90 -15.45 -14.96
CA ASP A 380 -2.96 -15.17 -15.94
C ASP A 380 -4.06 -14.35 -15.25
N ILE A 381 -4.34 -13.14 -15.75
CA ILE A 381 -5.21 -12.17 -15.09
C ILE A 381 -6.37 -11.80 -16.03
N TYR A 382 -7.59 -12.13 -15.63
CA TYR A 382 -8.79 -12.01 -16.46
C TYR A 382 -9.80 -10.99 -15.94
N GLY A 383 -10.29 -10.10 -16.79
CA GLY A 383 -11.38 -9.19 -16.42
C GLY A 383 -11.92 -8.32 -17.56
N THR A 384 -12.74 -7.33 -17.20
CA THR A 384 -13.43 -6.44 -18.14
C THR A 384 -13.10 -4.98 -17.87
N ILE A 385 -13.56 -4.42 -16.74
CA ILE A 385 -13.41 -3.00 -16.40
C ILE A 385 -12.51 -2.87 -15.17
N ASP A 386 -11.51 -2.00 -15.27
CA ASP A 386 -10.59 -1.63 -14.19
C ASP A 386 -9.99 -2.86 -13.48
N TYR A 387 -9.72 -3.93 -14.23
CA TYR A 387 -9.51 -5.24 -13.62
C TYR A 387 -8.14 -5.44 -12.97
N ILE A 388 -7.22 -4.47 -13.14
CA ILE A 388 -6.00 -4.30 -12.32
C ILE A 388 -5.99 -2.85 -11.80
N PHE A 389 -6.34 -2.65 -10.53
CA PHE A 389 -6.61 -1.32 -9.98
C PHE A 389 -6.10 -1.15 -8.54
N GLY A 390 -5.75 0.10 -8.18
CA GLY A 390 -5.20 0.44 -6.86
C GLY A 390 -3.92 1.28 -6.92
N ASN A 391 -3.20 1.31 -5.80
CA ASN A 391 -2.08 2.22 -5.56
C ASN A 391 -0.89 1.52 -4.86
N ALA A 392 -0.64 0.26 -5.18
CA ALA A 392 0.63 -0.41 -4.90
C ALA A 392 1.79 0.21 -5.71
N ALA A 393 3.01 -0.12 -5.31
CA ALA A 393 4.17 -0.13 -6.21
C ALA A 393 4.32 -1.57 -6.70
N VAL A 394 3.84 -1.86 -7.92
CA VAL A 394 3.69 -3.24 -8.41
C VAL A 394 4.36 -3.45 -9.74
N ILE A 395 4.96 -4.64 -9.90
CA ILE A 395 5.48 -5.13 -11.17
C ILE A 395 4.79 -6.45 -11.52
N PHE A 396 4.35 -6.54 -12.78
CA PHE A 396 3.93 -7.76 -13.45
C PHE A 396 5.03 -8.17 -14.44
N GLN A 397 5.47 -9.43 -14.41
CA GLN A 397 6.47 -9.99 -15.33
C GLN A 397 6.00 -11.31 -15.94
N GLY A 398 6.13 -11.48 -17.27
CA GLY A 398 5.74 -12.72 -17.94
C GLY A 398 4.25 -13.07 -17.82
N CYS A 399 3.40 -12.10 -17.47
CA CYS A 399 1.99 -12.34 -17.16
C CYS A 399 1.10 -12.23 -18.41
N ASN A 400 0.05 -13.06 -18.47
CA ASN A 400 -1.01 -12.93 -19.47
C ASN A 400 -2.10 -12.01 -18.91
N ILE A 401 -2.36 -10.90 -19.59
CA ILE A 401 -3.28 -9.84 -19.19
C ILE A 401 -4.47 -9.87 -20.15
N VAL A 402 -5.52 -10.60 -19.77
CA VAL A 402 -6.56 -11.08 -20.68
C VAL A 402 -7.89 -10.35 -20.47
N SER A 403 -8.25 -9.55 -21.47
CA SER A 403 -9.54 -8.86 -21.48
C SER A 403 -10.66 -9.80 -21.95
N ARG A 404 -11.77 -9.85 -21.20
CA ARG A 404 -12.97 -10.65 -21.49
C ARG A 404 -14.04 -9.79 -22.17
N MET A 405 -15.00 -10.44 -22.83
CA MET A 405 -16.19 -9.74 -23.34
C MET A 405 -16.99 -9.07 -22.20
N PRO A 406 -17.24 -7.75 -22.24
CA PRO A 406 -18.00 -7.04 -21.22
C PRO A 406 -19.51 -7.05 -21.52
N MET A 407 -20.35 -6.38 -20.71
CA MET A 407 -21.77 -6.27 -21.02
C MET A 407 -22.01 -5.37 -22.26
N PRO A 408 -23.13 -5.54 -22.99
CA PRO A 408 -23.46 -4.69 -24.13
C PRO A 408 -23.40 -3.20 -23.80
N GLY A 409 -22.65 -2.44 -24.62
CA GLY A 409 -22.43 -1.00 -24.43
C GLY A 409 -21.29 -0.61 -23.48
N GLN A 410 -20.60 -1.58 -22.86
CA GLN A 410 -19.38 -1.34 -22.10
C GLN A 410 -18.12 -1.43 -22.99
N ALA A 411 -17.04 -0.83 -22.50
CA ALA A 411 -15.67 -1.04 -22.97
C ALA A 411 -14.92 -1.99 -22.01
N THR A 412 -13.77 -2.52 -22.41
CA THR A 412 -12.80 -3.09 -21.46
C THR A 412 -11.71 -2.06 -21.13
N VAL A 413 -11.21 -2.10 -19.89
CA VAL A 413 -10.12 -1.26 -19.43
C VAL A 413 -9.24 -2.08 -18.50
N ILE A 414 -7.95 -2.18 -18.81
CA ILE A 414 -7.02 -3.03 -18.07
C ILE A 414 -6.66 -2.39 -16.73
N THR A 415 -6.10 -1.18 -16.74
CA THR A 415 -5.59 -0.53 -15.52
C THR A 415 -6.39 0.68 -15.04
N ALA A 416 -6.59 0.78 -13.73
CA ALA A 416 -7.10 1.98 -13.07
C ALA A 416 -6.22 2.32 -11.85
N GLN A 417 -5.07 2.96 -12.11
CA GLN A 417 -4.09 3.25 -11.08
C GLN A 417 -4.45 4.56 -10.33
N SER A 418 -4.41 4.53 -9.00
CA SER A 418 -4.94 5.59 -8.12
C SER A 418 -3.91 6.33 -7.27
N ARG A 419 -2.76 6.69 -7.83
CA ARG A 419 -1.83 7.61 -7.18
C ARG A 419 -2.40 9.03 -7.08
N ASP A 420 -2.60 9.51 -5.85
CA ASP A 420 -3.31 10.75 -5.52
C ASP A 420 -2.36 11.96 -5.43
N THR A 421 -1.08 11.75 -5.13
CA THR A 421 -0.05 12.80 -4.99
C THR A 421 1.28 12.45 -5.67
N PRO A 422 2.11 13.44 -6.08
CA PRO A 422 3.38 13.19 -6.77
C PRO A 422 4.52 12.75 -5.83
N ASP A 423 4.30 12.76 -4.51
CA ASP A 423 5.26 12.31 -3.51
C ASP A 423 5.10 10.81 -3.15
N GLU A 424 4.14 10.11 -3.76
CA GLU A 424 3.97 8.66 -3.62
C GLU A 424 4.79 7.88 -4.65
N ASP A 425 5.58 6.90 -4.16
CA ASP A 425 6.44 6.04 -4.98
C ASP A 425 5.64 4.82 -5.53
N THR A 426 4.42 5.06 -6.00
CA THR A 426 3.45 4.02 -6.40
C THR A 426 3.16 4.05 -7.90
N GLY A 427 2.61 2.96 -8.44
CA GLY A 427 2.35 2.79 -9.87
C GLY A 427 2.33 1.32 -10.29
N ILE A 428 1.89 1.09 -11.52
CA ILE A 428 1.89 -0.21 -12.19
C ILE A 428 3.03 -0.24 -13.22
N SER A 429 3.83 -1.30 -13.19
CA SER A 429 4.75 -1.66 -14.27
C SER A 429 4.36 -3.03 -14.81
N MET A 430 4.20 -3.16 -16.12
CA MET A 430 3.99 -4.42 -16.82
C MET A 430 5.17 -4.64 -17.76
N GLN A 431 6.05 -5.60 -17.44
CA GLN A 431 7.24 -5.89 -18.22
C GLN A 431 7.14 -7.27 -18.85
N ASN A 432 7.48 -7.41 -20.14
CA ASN A 432 7.46 -8.69 -20.86
C ASN A 432 6.14 -9.47 -20.62
N CYS A 433 5.01 -8.76 -20.67
CA CYS A 433 3.67 -9.31 -20.50
C CYS A 433 2.95 -9.47 -21.84
N SER A 434 1.90 -10.27 -21.87
CA SER A 434 1.05 -10.45 -23.06
C SER A 434 -0.32 -9.82 -22.81
N VAL A 435 -0.62 -8.70 -23.47
CA VAL A 435 -1.95 -8.08 -23.47
C VAL A 435 -2.82 -8.72 -24.54
N LEU A 436 -3.82 -9.49 -24.10
CA LEU A 436 -4.61 -10.41 -24.93
C LEU A 436 -6.13 -10.19 -24.73
N ALA A 437 -6.92 -10.77 -25.62
CA ALA A 437 -8.36 -10.86 -25.53
C ALA A 437 -8.83 -12.33 -25.51
N THR A 438 -10.00 -12.60 -24.93
CA THR A 438 -10.71 -13.86 -25.17
C THR A 438 -11.32 -13.87 -26.59
N ASP A 439 -11.45 -15.05 -27.20
CA ASP A 439 -11.91 -15.22 -28.60
C ASP A 439 -13.20 -14.46 -28.93
N ASP A 440 -14.13 -14.37 -27.97
CA ASP A 440 -15.41 -13.67 -28.10
C ASP A 440 -15.25 -12.14 -28.07
N LEU A 441 -14.33 -11.59 -27.26
CA LEU A 441 -13.96 -10.18 -27.30
C LEU A 441 -13.19 -9.86 -28.58
N TYR A 442 -12.20 -10.68 -28.95
CA TYR A 442 -11.38 -10.48 -30.16
C TYR A 442 -12.26 -10.43 -31.42
N SER A 443 -13.20 -11.38 -31.54
CA SER A 443 -14.18 -11.42 -32.64
C SER A 443 -15.11 -10.20 -32.68
N ASN A 444 -15.20 -9.40 -31.60
CA ASN A 444 -16.06 -8.23 -31.46
C ASN A 444 -15.29 -6.91 -31.25
N SER A 445 -13.96 -6.88 -31.38
CA SER A 445 -13.09 -5.70 -31.17
C SER A 445 -13.42 -4.48 -32.05
N ASN A 446 -14.06 -4.73 -33.19
CA ASN A 446 -14.61 -3.68 -34.05
C ASN A 446 -15.70 -2.86 -33.33
N THR A 447 -16.51 -3.48 -32.47
CA THR A 447 -17.65 -2.86 -31.77
C THR A 447 -17.35 -2.55 -30.30
N VAL A 448 -16.69 -3.45 -29.58
CA VAL A 448 -16.21 -3.24 -28.19
C VAL A 448 -14.85 -2.57 -28.23
N LYS A 449 -14.66 -1.49 -27.46
CA LYS A 449 -13.35 -0.84 -27.33
C LYS A 449 -12.64 -1.28 -26.06
N SER A 450 -11.32 -1.40 -26.18
CA SER A 450 -10.43 -1.91 -25.13
C SER A 450 -9.26 -0.95 -24.94
N PHE A 451 -8.89 -0.68 -23.69
CA PHE A 451 -7.89 0.34 -23.33
C PHE A 451 -6.90 -0.18 -22.29
N LEU A 452 -5.63 0.24 -22.41
CA LEU A 452 -4.54 -0.07 -21.48
C LEU A 452 -4.81 0.51 -20.08
N GLY A 453 -5.54 1.62 -19.97
CA GLY A 453 -5.97 2.14 -18.68
C GLY A 453 -6.75 3.46 -18.70
N ARG A 454 -7.03 3.97 -17.50
CA ARG A 454 -7.61 5.29 -17.21
C ARG A 454 -7.26 5.85 -15.83
N PRO A 455 -7.15 7.19 -15.68
CA PRO A 455 -6.61 7.79 -14.46
C PRO A 455 -7.66 7.92 -13.35
N TRP A 456 -7.77 6.91 -12.48
CA TRP A 456 -8.67 6.96 -11.31
C TRP A 456 -8.30 8.10 -10.34
N LYS A 457 -7.02 8.53 -10.30
CA LYS A 457 -6.56 9.72 -9.57
C LYS A 457 -5.59 10.55 -10.41
N ASN A 458 -5.37 11.80 -10.02
CA ASN A 458 -4.70 12.81 -10.84
C ASN A 458 -3.28 12.43 -11.27
N TYR A 459 -2.51 11.75 -10.41
CA TYR A 459 -1.12 11.39 -10.67
C TYR A 459 -0.96 9.93 -11.11
N SER A 460 -2.02 9.31 -11.65
CA SER A 460 -2.08 7.92 -12.10
C SER A 460 -0.82 7.51 -12.87
N ARG A 461 -0.23 6.37 -12.52
CA ARG A 461 1.05 5.94 -13.11
C ARG A 461 1.03 4.46 -13.51
N THR A 462 1.07 4.22 -14.82
CA THR A 462 1.10 2.89 -15.44
C THR A 462 2.14 2.90 -16.57
N VAL A 463 3.01 1.89 -16.63
CA VAL A 463 3.91 1.68 -17.76
C VAL A 463 3.80 0.27 -18.32
N LEU A 464 3.92 0.14 -19.65
CA LEU A 464 4.09 -1.12 -20.36
C LEU A 464 5.49 -1.13 -21.00
N LEU A 465 6.31 -2.10 -20.62
CA LEU A 465 7.69 -2.30 -21.06
C LEU A 465 7.80 -3.63 -21.79
N GLU A 466 8.43 -3.66 -22.95
CA GLU A 466 8.85 -4.89 -23.66
C GLU A 466 7.71 -5.93 -23.85
N SER A 467 6.46 -5.48 -23.89
CA SER A 467 5.28 -6.34 -23.79
C SER A 467 4.62 -6.54 -25.16
N TYR A 468 4.00 -7.71 -25.36
CA TYR A 468 3.14 -7.97 -26.50
C TYR A 468 1.80 -7.26 -26.31
N ILE A 469 1.38 -6.47 -27.30
CA ILE A 469 0.09 -5.79 -27.34
C ILE A 469 -0.64 -6.19 -28.62
N ASP A 470 -1.80 -6.83 -28.45
CA ASP A 470 -2.64 -7.34 -29.53
C ASP A 470 -3.63 -6.30 -30.06
N ASP A 471 -4.15 -6.48 -31.29
CA ASP A 471 -4.81 -5.39 -32.05
C ASP A 471 -6.24 -5.03 -31.62
N PHE A 472 -6.81 -5.77 -30.67
CA PHE A 472 -8.10 -5.43 -30.03
C PHE A 472 -8.02 -4.15 -29.17
N ILE A 473 -6.81 -3.73 -28.77
CA ILE A 473 -6.58 -2.45 -28.08
C ILE A 473 -6.79 -1.30 -29.06
N ALA A 474 -7.66 -0.35 -28.69
CA ALA A 474 -7.94 0.81 -29.54
C ALA A 474 -6.66 1.64 -29.77
N PRO A 475 -6.38 2.15 -30.99
CA PRO A 475 -5.10 2.83 -31.30
C PRO A 475 -4.71 3.98 -30.37
N VAL A 476 -5.71 4.67 -29.79
CA VAL A 476 -5.52 5.72 -28.77
C VAL A 476 -4.84 5.23 -27.49
N GLY A 477 -4.85 3.91 -27.23
CA GLY A 477 -4.27 3.20 -26.09
C GLY A 477 -5.03 3.42 -24.78
N TRP A 478 -5.27 4.67 -24.41
CA TRP A 478 -5.67 5.09 -23.07
C TRP A 478 -7.01 5.83 -23.10
N SER A 479 -7.78 5.73 -22.01
CA SER A 479 -9.11 6.33 -21.90
C SER A 479 -9.21 7.34 -20.74
N LYS A 480 -10.04 8.38 -20.90
CA LYS A 480 -10.24 9.40 -19.88
C LYS A 480 -11.07 8.86 -18.72
N TRP A 481 -10.84 9.34 -17.50
CA TRP A 481 -11.69 9.06 -16.36
C TRP A 481 -12.94 9.95 -16.38
N VAL A 482 -12.79 11.23 -16.08
CA VAL A 482 -13.84 12.27 -16.19
C VAL A 482 -13.19 13.58 -16.67
N GLY A 483 -13.69 14.13 -17.78
CA GLY A 483 -13.13 15.36 -18.37
C GLY A 483 -11.63 15.24 -18.67
N ASP A 484 -10.90 16.34 -18.49
CA ASP A 484 -9.45 16.40 -18.68
C ASP A 484 -8.66 16.29 -17.34
N GLN A 485 -9.30 15.77 -16.29
CA GLN A 485 -8.68 15.61 -14.98
C GLN A 485 -7.47 14.67 -15.02
N GLY A 486 -6.32 15.15 -14.58
CA GLY A 486 -5.08 14.36 -14.47
C GLY A 486 -4.29 14.18 -15.77
N LEU A 487 -4.79 14.60 -16.93
CA LEU A 487 -4.14 14.34 -18.23
C LEU A 487 -2.81 15.10 -18.43
N ASP A 488 -2.52 16.03 -17.53
CA ASP A 488 -1.30 16.84 -17.41
C ASP A 488 -0.34 16.37 -16.29
N THR A 489 -0.79 15.46 -15.43
CA THR A 489 -0.13 15.10 -14.15
C THR A 489 0.02 13.59 -13.93
N LEU A 490 -0.69 12.77 -14.70
CA LEU A 490 -0.47 11.33 -14.84
C LEU A 490 0.87 11.03 -15.53
N TYR A 491 1.32 9.77 -15.48
CA TYR A 491 2.45 9.26 -16.26
C TYR A 491 2.07 7.91 -16.87
N TYR A 492 1.69 7.91 -18.14
CA TYR A 492 1.40 6.70 -18.92
C TYR A 492 2.49 6.49 -19.96
N GLY A 493 3.24 5.41 -19.77
CA GLY A 493 4.47 5.14 -20.50
C GLY A 493 4.44 3.85 -21.31
N GLU A 494 4.99 3.90 -22.53
CA GLU A 494 5.18 2.72 -23.38
C GLU A 494 6.65 2.66 -23.85
N TYR A 495 7.33 1.52 -23.58
CA TYR A 495 8.73 1.26 -23.93
C TYR A 495 8.87 -0.06 -24.69
N GLU A 496 9.46 -0.04 -25.89
CA GLU A 496 9.79 -1.22 -26.74
C GLU A 496 8.72 -2.34 -26.82
N ASN A 497 7.44 -1.97 -26.70
CA ASN A 497 6.31 -2.90 -26.84
C ASN A 497 6.14 -3.35 -28.30
N TYR A 498 5.78 -4.62 -28.50
CA TYR A 498 5.66 -5.25 -29.81
C TYR A 498 4.27 -5.89 -30.01
N GLY A 499 4.01 -6.42 -31.20
CA GLY A 499 2.68 -6.91 -31.58
C GLY A 499 1.84 -5.86 -32.32
N PRO A 500 0.69 -6.25 -32.89
CA PRO A 500 -0.03 -5.41 -33.84
C PRO A 500 -0.75 -4.20 -33.18
N GLY A 501 -0.99 -4.22 -31.87
CA GLY A 501 -1.54 -3.10 -31.10
C GLY A 501 -0.49 -2.11 -30.54
N SER A 502 0.81 -2.38 -30.69
CA SER A 502 1.86 -1.59 -30.02
C SER A 502 2.27 -0.27 -30.72
N SER A 503 1.77 0.01 -31.93
CA SER A 503 2.05 1.29 -32.63
C SER A 503 1.58 2.49 -31.79
N THR A 504 2.49 3.43 -31.57
CA THR A 504 2.26 4.64 -30.76
C THR A 504 1.74 5.82 -31.60
N ASP A 505 1.76 5.73 -32.94
CA ASP A 505 1.39 6.82 -33.85
C ASP A 505 -0.08 7.29 -33.70
N GLY A 506 -0.96 6.40 -33.22
CA GLY A 506 -2.38 6.66 -33.00
C GLY A 506 -2.77 7.04 -31.57
N ARG A 507 -1.79 7.16 -30.66
CA ARG A 507 -2.03 7.32 -29.21
C ARG A 507 -2.54 8.71 -28.83
N VAL A 508 -3.01 8.84 -27.59
CA VAL A 508 -3.51 10.10 -27.01
C VAL A 508 -2.43 11.18 -26.91
N SER A 509 -2.77 12.42 -27.30
CA SER A 509 -1.89 13.58 -27.23
C SER A 509 -1.91 14.27 -25.85
N TRP A 510 -1.85 13.50 -24.76
CA TRP A 510 -1.87 14.03 -23.39
C TRP A 510 -0.46 14.37 -22.92
N ALA A 511 -0.30 15.40 -22.08
CA ALA A 511 1.02 15.82 -21.62
C ALA A 511 1.68 14.82 -20.65
N GLY A 512 0.88 13.99 -19.97
CA GLY A 512 1.35 12.84 -19.18
C GLY A 512 1.49 11.54 -19.98
N TYR A 513 1.29 11.53 -21.30
CA TYR A 513 1.56 10.36 -22.14
C TYR A 513 3.00 10.41 -22.70
N HIS A 514 3.71 9.29 -22.60
CA HIS A 514 5.13 9.21 -22.93
C HIS A 514 5.45 7.94 -23.73
N VAL A 515 6.07 8.12 -24.90
CA VAL A 515 6.91 7.08 -25.49
C VAL A 515 8.27 7.19 -24.77
N MET A 516 8.63 6.17 -24.01
CA MET A 516 9.73 6.22 -23.04
C MET A 516 11.09 5.92 -23.70
N ASP A 517 12.18 6.39 -23.08
CA ASP A 517 13.52 5.88 -23.35
C ASP A 517 13.99 4.84 -22.30
N TYR A 518 15.20 4.30 -22.48
CA TYR A 518 15.77 3.31 -21.56
C TYR A 518 15.97 3.86 -20.14
N TYR A 519 16.31 5.14 -19.99
CA TYR A 519 16.50 5.76 -18.68
C TYR A 519 15.16 5.93 -17.98
N ASP A 520 14.11 6.37 -18.68
CA ASP A 520 12.74 6.36 -18.18
C ASP A 520 12.34 4.96 -17.71
N ALA A 521 12.47 3.95 -18.58
CA ALA A 521 12.08 2.56 -18.34
C ALA A 521 12.81 1.94 -17.14
N SER A 522 14.11 2.23 -16.98
CA SER A 522 14.93 1.68 -15.89
C SER A 522 14.36 1.97 -14.48
N ASN A 523 13.66 3.09 -14.29
CA ASN A 523 13.04 3.46 -13.00
C ASN A 523 11.84 2.58 -12.61
N PHE A 524 11.31 1.77 -13.55
CA PHE A 524 10.12 0.93 -13.37
C PHE A 524 10.44 -0.57 -13.31
N THR A 525 11.73 -0.91 -13.23
CA THR A 525 12.27 -2.26 -13.13
C THR A 525 12.25 -2.81 -11.71
N VAL A 526 12.50 -4.10 -11.55
CA VAL A 526 12.48 -4.79 -10.24
C VAL A 526 13.51 -4.22 -9.26
N SER A 527 14.73 -3.93 -9.72
CA SER A 527 15.80 -3.34 -8.90
C SER A 527 15.44 -1.96 -8.35
N GLU A 528 15.01 -1.03 -9.22
CA GLU A 528 14.77 0.37 -8.82
C GLU A 528 13.37 0.59 -8.19
N PHE A 529 12.30 0.08 -8.81
CA PHE A 529 10.92 0.47 -8.46
C PHE A 529 10.39 -0.17 -7.17
N ILE A 530 10.73 -1.44 -6.94
CA ILE A 530 10.27 -2.22 -5.76
C ILE A 530 11.42 -2.70 -4.86
N SER A 531 12.66 -2.27 -5.14
CA SER A 531 13.87 -2.70 -4.42
C SER A 531 14.01 -4.24 -4.37
N GLY A 532 13.74 -4.92 -5.49
CA GLY A 532 13.55 -6.38 -5.55
C GLY A 532 14.68 -7.20 -4.94
N GLN A 533 15.93 -6.84 -5.20
CA GLN A 533 17.12 -7.51 -4.63
C GLN A 533 17.12 -7.58 -3.09
N ASP A 534 16.41 -6.68 -2.42
CA ASP A 534 16.34 -6.61 -0.96
C ASP A 534 15.40 -7.69 -0.37
N TRP A 535 14.55 -8.34 -1.19
CA TRP A 535 13.51 -9.27 -0.73
C TRP A 535 13.10 -10.41 -1.67
N LEU A 536 13.12 -10.28 -3.01
CA LEU A 536 12.65 -11.31 -3.94
C LEU A 536 13.51 -12.58 -3.92
N ASP A 537 14.82 -12.46 -3.70
CA ASP A 537 15.75 -13.57 -3.41
C ASP A 537 15.27 -14.48 -2.25
N SER A 538 14.39 -13.98 -1.37
CA SER A 538 13.82 -14.75 -0.26
C SER A 538 12.63 -15.64 -0.63
N THR A 539 12.04 -15.41 -1.80
CA THR A 539 10.83 -16.08 -2.29
C THR A 539 11.16 -17.33 -3.12
N SER A 540 12.37 -17.36 -3.71
CA SER A 540 12.77 -18.33 -4.75
C SER A 540 11.90 -18.31 -6.02
N PHE A 541 11.04 -17.31 -6.19
CA PHE A 541 10.33 -17.07 -7.45
C PHE A 541 11.29 -16.41 -8.46
N PRO A 542 11.20 -16.73 -9.77
CA PRO A 542 12.01 -16.08 -10.78
C PRO A 542 11.59 -14.62 -10.96
N TYR A 543 12.58 -13.74 -11.18
CA TYR A 543 12.39 -12.34 -11.54
C TYR A 543 13.53 -11.89 -12.44
N ASP A 544 13.25 -10.94 -13.33
CA ASP A 544 14.24 -10.24 -14.12
C ASP A 544 14.47 -8.86 -13.49
N ASP A 545 15.74 -8.46 -13.27
CA ASP A 545 16.09 -7.39 -12.31
C ASP A 545 16.09 -5.97 -12.91
N GLY A 546 16.21 -5.87 -14.24
CA GLY A 546 16.31 -4.62 -15.01
C GLY A 546 15.40 -4.65 -16.24
N VAL A 547 15.72 -3.79 -17.21
CA VAL A 547 15.38 -3.97 -18.63
C VAL A 547 16.47 -4.86 -19.22
#